data_AF-A0A0G0LLS8-F1
#
_entry.id   AF-A0A0G0LLS8-F1
#
_cell.length_a   1.000
_cell.length_b   1.000
_cell.length_c   1.000
_cell.angle_alpha   90.00
_cell.angle_beta   90.00
_cell.angle_gamma   90.00
#
_symmetry.space_group_name_H-M   'P 1'
#
loop_
_entity.id
_entity.type
_entity.pdbx_description
1 polymer ?
#
loop_
_entity_poly.entity_id
_entity_poly.type
_entity_poly.pdbx_seq_one_letter_code
_entity_poly.pdbx_strand_id
1 'polypeptide(L)' 'MSEQLDLGDKSNWTVANADKIAGELGFVSDEDFANNLALFIASTVEPAKMSTFLKVVAIGFFNSCKLEKQH' A
#
# COMPACT_ATOMS: atom_id res chain seq x y z
N MET A 1 4.72 -2.05 21.43
CA MET A 1 3.56 -1.73 20.57
C MET A 1 4.13 -1.39 19.22
N SER A 2 3.83 -2.15 18.17
CA SER A 2 4.25 -1.79 16.80
C SER A 2 3.54 -0.50 16.41
N GLU A 3 4.29 0.54 16.08
CA GLU A 3 3.73 1.78 15.54
C GLU A 3 2.97 1.45 14.26
N GLN A 4 1.67 1.69 14.29
CA GLN A 4 0.77 1.48 13.17
C GLN A 4 1.08 2.53 12.09
N LEU A 5 1.26 2.11 10.84
CA LEU A 5 1.62 3.02 9.75
C LEU A 5 0.37 3.82 9.34
N ASP A 6 0.41 5.15 9.40
CA ASP A 6 -0.71 5.99 8.94
C ASP A 6 -0.77 6.01 7.41
N LEU A 7 -1.63 5.15 6.85
CA LEU A 7 -1.88 5.07 5.41
C LEU A 7 -2.67 6.26 4.85
N GLY A 8 -3.14 7.17 5.71
CA GLY A 8 -3.68 8.46 5.32
C GLY A 8 -2.61 9.54 5.07
N ASP A 9 -1.36 9.29 5.44
CA ASP A 9 -0.22 10.14 5.11
C ASP A 9 0.50 9.63 3.86
N LYS A 10 0.64 10.51 2.85
CA LYS A 10 1.37 10.22 1.62
C LYS A 10 2.83 9.82 1.87
N SER A 11 3.47 10.41 2.88
CA SER A 11 4.90 10.19 3.15
C SER A 11 5.21 8.74 3.52
N ASN A 12 4.21 8.01 4.01
CA ASN A 12 4.34 6.62 4.40
C ASN A 12 4.28 5.63 3.23
N TRP A 13 3.78 6.05 2.07
CA TRP A 13 3.68 5.22 0.87
C TRP A 13 5.01 5.18 0.12
N THR A 14 5.92 4.33 0.60
CA THR A 14 7.24 4.10 -0.02
C THR A 14 7.50 2.60 -0.13
N VAL A 15 8.34 2.21 -1.08
CA VAL A 15 8.75 0.80 -1.23
C VAL A 15 9.54 0.32 0.01
N ALA A 16 10.23 1.21 0.71
CA ALA A 16 10.90 0.90 1.98
C ALA A 16 9.92 0.50 3.09
N ASN A 17 8.65 0.93 3.00
CA ASN A 17 7.58 0.55 3.92
C ASN A 17 6.74 -0.63 3.42
N ALA A 18 7.14 -1.33 2.34
CA ALA A 18 6.34 -2.38 1.72
C ALA A 18 5.84 -3.42 2.73
N ASP A 19 6.71 -3.95 3.60
CA ASP A 19 6.34 -4.95 4.60
C ASP A 19 5.25 -4.45 5.57
N LYS A 20 5.38 -3.21 6.02
CA LYS A 20 4.41 -2.59 6.94
C LYS A 20 3.08 -2.33 6.23
N ILE A 21 3.12 -1.80 5.00
CA ILE A 21 1.93 -1.54 4.20
C ILE A 21 1.21 -2.86 3.89
N ALA A 22 1.95 -3.89 3.49
CA ALA A 22 1.41 -5.21 3.22
C ALA A 22 0.70 -5.78 4.46
N GLY A 23 1.36 -5.72 5.63
CA GLY A 23 0.77 -6.13 6.91
C GLY A 23 -0.50 -5.37 7.27
N GLU A 24 -0.49 -4.04 7.17
CA GLU A 24 -1.68 -3.19 7.44
C GLU A 24 -2.85 -3.45 6.47
N LEU A 25 -2.56 -3.95 5.28
CA LEU A 25 -3.53 -4.24 4.22
C LEU A 25 -3.87 -5.74 4.10
N GLY A 26 -3.24 -6.60 4.91
CA GLY A 26 -3.46 -8.05 4.91
C GLY A 26 -2.89 -8.78 3.69
N PHE A 27 -1.83 -8.27 3.06
CA PHE A 27 -1.14 -8.91 1.94
C PHE A 27 0.22 -9.46 2.35
N VAL A 28 0.70 -10.47 1.62
CA VAL A 28 2.08 -10.93 1.74
C VAL A 28 2.99 -9.86 1.12
N SER A 29 4.11 -9.56 1.79
CA SER A 29 5.12 -8.65 1.24
C SER A 29 6.14 -9.45 0.43
N ASP A 30 5.81 -9.66 -0.85
CA ASP A 30 6.66 -10.31 -1.83
C ASP A 30 7.08 -9.34 -2.95
N GLU A 31 7.83 -9.85 -3.93
CA GLU A 31 8.30 -9.05 -5.06
C GLU A 31 7.13 -8.49 -5.89
N ASP A 32 6.05 -9.27 -6.05
CA ASP A 32 4.85 -8.84 -6.77
C ASP A 32 4.14 -7.70 -6.04
N PHE A 33 4.02 -7.77 -4.71
CA PHE A 33 3.50 -6.69 -3.90
C PHE A 33 4.36 -5.43 -4.02
N ALA A 34 5.69 -5.55 -3.91
CA ALA A 34 6.60 -4.42 -4.03
C ALA A 34 6.50 -3.73 -5.40
N ASN A 35 6.40 -4.51 -6.48
CA ASN A 35 6.22 -4.00 -7.83
C ASN A 35 4.88 -3.27 -8.01
N ASN A 36 3.78 -3.87 -7.51
CA ASN A 36 2.47 -3.24 -7.56
C ASN A 36 2.39 -2.00 -6.66
N LEU A 37 3.09 -1.99 -5.53
CA LEU A 37 3.18 -0.83 -4.64
C LEU A 37 3.89 0.33 -5.33
N ALA A 38 5.02 0.08 -6.01
CA ALA A 38 5.69 1.11 -6.80
C ALA A 38 4.77 1.70 -7.88
N LEU A 39 4.01 0.84 -8.57
CA LEU A 39 3.02 1.29 -9.55
C LEU A 39 1.91 2.13 -8.91
N PHE A 40 1.38 1.71 -7.76
CA PHE A 40 0.36 2.44 -7.01
C PHE A 40 0.87 3.81 -6.55
N ILE A 41 2.11 3.89 -6.08
CA ILE A 41 2.73 5.14 -5.65
C ILE A 41 2.79 6.13 -6.83
N ALA A 42 3.38 5.72 -7.96
CA ALA A 42 3.54 6.59 -9.11
C ALA A 42 2.21 7.00 -9.76
N SER A 43 1.26 6.07 -9.88
CA SER A 43 0.00 6.30 -10.59
C SER A 43 -1.09 6.96 -9.74
N THR A 44 -1.07 6.75 -8.42
CA THR A 44 -2.15 7.15 -7.52
C THR A 44 -1.67 8.05 -6.39
N VAL A 45 -0.65 7.62 -5.64
CA VAL A 45 -0.23 8.38 -4.44
C VAL A 45 0.41 9.71 -4.82
N GLU A 46 1.41 9.73 -5.70
CA GLU A 46 2.08 10.97 -6.13
C GLU A 46 1.10 12.03 -6.66
N PRO A 47 0.19 11.72 -7.61
CA PRO A 47 -0.75 12.72 -8.14
C PRO A 47 -1.94 13.05 -7.22
N ALA A 48 -2.21 12.26 -6.17
CA ALA A 48 -3.39 12.48 -5.32
C ALA A 48 -3.39 13.86 -4.63
N LYS A 49 -4.50 14.58 -4.68
CA LYS A 49 -4.64 15.87 -3.94
C LYS A 49 -5.21 15.69 -2.54
N MET A 50 -5.81 14.52 -2.26
CA MET A 50 -6.41 14.16 -0.99
C MET A 50 -5.89 12.80 -0.56
N SER A 51 -5.36 12.70 0.66
CA SER A 51 -4.71 11.49 1.15
C SER A 51 -5.61 10.60 2.03
N THR A 52 -6.72 11.16 2.55
CA THR A 52 -7.67 10.46 3.45
C THR A 52 -8.28 9.18 2.86
N PHE A 53 -8.37 9.08 1.53
CA PHE A 53 -8.93 7.91 0.85
C PHE A 53 -7.90 6.93 0.30
N LEU A 54 -6.60 7.21 0.44
CA LEU A 54 -5.54 6.38 -0.17
C LEU A 54 -5.61 4.93 0.29
N LYS A 55 -5.87 4.69 1.58
CA LYS A 55 -6.04 3.32 2.10
C LYS A 55 -7.16 2.55 1.38
N VAL A 56 -8.31 3.19 1.15
CA VAL A 56 -9.45 2.55 0.48
C VAL A 56 -9.13 2.24 -0.98
N VAL A 57 -8.52 3.21 -1.68
CA VAL A 57 -8.12 3.03 -3.09
C VAL A 57 -7.05 1.96 -3.22
N ALA A 58 -6.08 1.91 -2.31
CA ALA A 58 -5.04 0.90 -2.27
C ALA A 58 -5.60 -0.51 -2.11
N ILE A 59 -6.54 -0.73 -1.18
CA ILE A 59 -7.20 -2.03 -1.00
C ILE A 59 -7.87 -2.48 -2.30
N GLY A 60 -8.61 -1.59 -2.96
CA GLY A 60 -9.26 -1.89 -4.25
C GLY A 60 -8.26 -2.24 -5.34
N PHE A 61 -7.20 -1.43 -5.47
CA PHE A 61 -6.12 -1.65 -6.42
C PHE A 61 -5.42 -3.00 -6.18
N PHE A 62 -4.92 -3.26 -4.98
CA PHE A 62 -4.15 -4.48 -4.69
C PHE A 62 -5.01 -5.75 -4.74
N ASN A 63 -6.30 -5.69 -4.38
CA ASN A 63 -7.20 -6.82 -4.58
C ASN A 63 -7.39 -7.17 -6.07
N SER A 64 -7.23 -6.20 -6.98
CA SER A 64 -7.28 -6.44 -8.43
C SER A 64 -6.00 -7.07 -9.00
N CYS A 65 -4.88 -6.96 -8.27
CA CYS A 65 -3.55 -7.40 -8.72
C CYS A 65 -3.25 -8.89 -8.50
N LYS A 66 -4.23 -9.70 -8.07
CA LYS A 66 -4.06 -11.14 -7.77
C LYS A 66 -2.93 -11.45 -6.77
N LEU A 67 -2.69 -10.53 -5.82
CA LEU A 67 -1.67 -10.67 -4.79
C LEU A 67 -2.05 -11.69 -3.71
N GLU A 68 -1.07 -12.32 -3.09
CA GLU A 68 -1.28 -13.23 -1.97
C GLU A 68 -1.72 -12.49 -0.69
N LYS A 69 -2.59 -13.14 0.09
CA LYS A 69 -3.14 -12.60 1.35
C LYS A 69 -2.50 -13.28 2.55
N GLN A 70 -2.28 -12.53 3.62
CA GLN A 70 -1.91 -13.12 4.91
C GLN A 70 -3.14 -13.83 5.49
N HIS A 71 -3.04 -15.14 5.72
CA HIS A 71 -4.08 -16.00 6.28
C HIS A 71 -4.26 -15.81 7.79
#